data_AF-A0A2P2IGP0-F1
#
_entry.id   AF-A0A2P2IGP0-F1
#
_cell.length_a   1.000
_cell.length_b   1.000
_cell.length_c   1.000
_cell.angle_alpha   90.00
_cell.angle_beta   90.00
_cell.angle_gamma   90.00
#
_symmetry.space_group_name_H-M   'P 1'
#
loop_
_entity.id
_entity.type
_entity.pdbx_description
1 polymer ?
#
loop_
_entity_poly.entity_id
_entity_poly.type
_entity_poly.pdbx_seq_one_letter_code
_entity_poly.pdbx_strand_id
1 'polypeptide(L)'
;FLPPPTLVSGAEFDAVSAGPTLVNQALVLALKDHLNEHCRLIAVLEGQLTGSTEDSSAGGSGKQCSGGLTLRRLLLWTLEPRLRLRTLLHLADSARGLRGGALLSALYQHLQHGSPSNTSVVQHCLSRAAAPLHAMLTQWLVHGTLTDPHLEVFIAADPTVSDHNLWR
;
A
#
# COMPACT_ATOMS: atom_id res chain seq x y z
N PHE A 1 -36.56 -31.90 25.04
CA PHE A 1 -35.81 -32.17 23.80
C PHE A 1 -36.16 -31.08 22.79
N LEU A 2 -35.50 -29.93 22.90
CA LEU A 2 -35.53 -28.89 21.86
C LEU A 2 -34.37 -29.16 20.88
N PRO A 3 -34.56 -28.99 19.57
CA PRO A 3 -33.46 -29.08 18.61
C PRO A 3 -32.47 -27.90 18.80
N PRO A 4 -31.18 -28.08 18.49
CA PRO A 4 -30.18 -27.03 18.64
C PRO A 4 -30.42 -25.89 17.63
N PRO A 5 -30.07 -24.64 17.98
CA PRO A 5 -30.11 -23.54 17.03
C PRO A 5 -29.11 -23.83 15.91
N THR A 6 -29.65 -23.99 14.70
CA THR A 6 -28.88 -24.01 13.47
C THR A 6 -28.09 -22.72 13.38
N LEU A 7 -26.76 -22.84 13.34
CA LEU A 7 -25.87 -21.79 12.88
C LEU A 7 -26.37 -21.35 11.51
N VAL A 8 -27.03 -20.19 11.47
CA VAL A 8 -27.18 -19.43 10.23
C VAL A 8 -25.77 -19.08 9.82
N SER A 9 -25.23 -19.91 8.94
CA SER A 9 -24.08 -19.62 8.11
C SER A 9 -24.40 -18.32 7.38
N GLY A 10 -24.00 -17.19 7.96
CA GLY A 10 -24.04 -15.86 7.35
C GLY A 10 -23.03 -15.80 6.21
N ALA A 11 -23.26 -16.60 5.19
CA ALA A 11 -22.60 -16.60 3.89
C ALA A 11 -23.47 -15.86 2.86
N GLU A 12 -24.24 -14.88 3.32
CA GLU A 12 -25.02 -13.93 2.50
C GLU A 12 -24.68 -12.51 2.96
N PHE A 13 -23.41 -12.12 2.81
CA PHE A 13 -23.07 -10.73 2.55
C PHE A 13 -22.87 -10.61 1.05
N ASP A 14 -24.00 -10.57 0.36
CA ASP A 14 -24.10 -10.31 -1.06
C ASP A 14 -23.32 -9.05 -1.40
N ALA A 15 -22.35 -9.23 -2.32
CA ALA A 15 -21.90 -8.36 -3.40
C ALA A 15 -22.33 -6.88 -3.46
N VAL A 16 -22.33 -6.13 -2.36
CA VAL A 16 -22.56 -4.68 -2.38
C VAL A 16 -21.24 -3.98 -2.74
N SER A 17 -21.24 -3.42 -3.95
CA SER A 17 -20.18 -2.65 -4.62
C SER A 17 -18.93 -3.45 -5.07
N ALA A 18 -18.91 -3.80 -6.35
CA ALA A 18 -17.73 -4.19 -7.12
C ALA A 18 -16.80 -2.98 -7.46
N GLY A 19 -16.86 -1.90 -6.67
CA GLY A 19 -16.03 -0.71 -6.82
C GLY A 19 -14.71 -0.80 -6.04
N PRO A 20 -13.66 -0.07 -6.46
CA PRO A 20 -12.41 0.02 -5.73
C PRO A 20 -12.63 0.73 -4.39
N THR A 21 -12.34 0.03 -3.29
CA THR A 21 -12.53 0.53 -1.92
C THR A 21 -11.49 1.60 -1.55
N LEU A 22 -11.73 2.47 -0.56
CA LEU A 22 -10.81 3.58 -0.25
C LEU A 22 -9.44 3.07 0.22
N VAL A 23 -9.41 1.98 0.99
CA VAL A 23 -8.15 1.34 1.43
C VAL A 23 -7.36 0.81 0.23
N ASN A 24 -8.04 0.18 -0.73
CA ASN A 24 -7.42 -0.32 -1.96
C ASN A 24 -6.85 0.83 -2.81
N GLN A 25 -7.61 1.91 -2.97
CA GLN A 25 -7.13 3.09 -3.69
C GLN A 25 -5.92 3.73 -3.00
N ALA A 26 -5.95 3.85 -1.67
CA ALA A 26 -4.84 4.36 -0.89
C ALA A 26 -3.58 3.50 -1.03
N LEU A 27 -3.73 2.16 -1.05
CA LEU A 27 -2.63 1.24 -1.33
C LEU A 27 -2.09 1.44 -2.75
N VAL A 28 -2.96 1.53 -3.76
CA VAL A 28 -2.54 1.77 -5.16
C VAL A 28 -1.75 3.09 -5.28
N LEU A 29 -2.17 4.14 -4.58
CA LEU A 29 -1.42 5.41 -4.54
C LEU A 29 -0.05 5.23 -3.88
N ALA A 30 0.05 4.49 -2.77
CA ALA A 30 1.33 4.20 -2.13
C ALA A 30 2.28 3.39 -3.04
N LEU A 31 1.74 2.39 -3.77
CA LEU A 31 2.51 1.63 -4.75
C LEU A 31 3.01 2.54 -5.89
N LYS A 32 2.17 3.44 -6.40
CA LYS A 32 2.54 4.41 -7.44
C LYS A 32 3.68 5.33 -6.97
N ASP A 33 3.67 5.78 -5.72
CA ASP A 33 4.73 6.62 -5.17
C ASP A 33 6.10 5.91 -5.24
N HIS A 34 6.14 4.62 -4.88
CA HIS A 34 7.37 3.82 -4.97
C HIS A 34 7.82 3.54 -6.42
N LEU A 35 6.87 3.32 -7.34
CA LEU A 35 7.18 3.14 -8.76
C LEU A 35 7.74 4.43 -9.37
N ASN A 36 7.18 5.59 -9.01
CA ASN A 36 7.68 6.88 -9.45
C ASN A 36 9.12 7.13 -8.98
N GLU A 37 9.44 6.77 -7.73
CA GLU A 37 10.82 6.87 -7.22
C GLU A 37 11.78 5.97 -8.02
N HIS A 38 11.33 4.78 -8.43
CA HIS A 38 12.12 3.92 -9.29
C HIS A 38 12.34 4.52 -10.70
N CYS A 39 11.29 5.05 -11.32
CA CYS A 39 11.40 5.74 -12.60
C CYS A 39 12.33 6.96 -12.52
N ARG A 40 12.30 7.69 -11.40
CA ARG A 40 13.21 8.81 -11.15
C ARG A 40 14.67 8.37 -11.09
N LEU A 41 14.97 7.24 -10.43
CA LEU A 41 16.30 6.65 -10.41
C LEU A 41 16.77 6.30 -11.83
N ILE A 42 15.90 5.70 -12.65
CA ILE A 42 16.21 5.37 -14.05
C ILE A 42 16.54 6.65 -14.82
N ALA A 43 15.74 7.71 -14.70
CA ALA A 43 16.00 8.98 -15.38
C ALA A 43 17.36 9.61 -14.97
N VAL A 44 17.76 9.50 -13.70
CA VAL A 44 19.08 9.96 -13.23
C VAL A 44 20.21 9.13 -13.83
N LEU A 45 20.03 7.80 -13.91
CA LEU A 45 21.00 6.89 -14.51
C LEU A 45 21.16 7.16 -16.02
N GLU A 46 20.05 7.39 -16.73
CA GLU A 46 20.06 7.74 -18.15
C GLU A 46 20.77 9.07 -18.39
N GLY A 47 20.49 10.10 -17.59
CA GLY A 47 21.16 11.40 -17.71
C GLY A 47 22.68 11.33 -17.54
N GLN A 48 23.17 10.47 -16.65
CA GLN A 48 24.61 10.24 -16.47
C GLN A 48 25.25 9.47 -17.65
N LEU A 49 24.49 8.61 -18.33
CA LEU A 49 24.94 7.91 -19.52
C LEU A 49 25.10 8.85 -20.72
N THR A 50 24.13 9.74 -20.94
CA THR A 50 24.19 10.76 -22.00
C THR A 50 25.31 11.77 -21.75
N GLY A 51 25.45 12.28 -20.52
CA GLY A 51 26.54 13.22 -20.20
C GLY A 51 27.95 12.63 -20.40
N SER A 52 28.13 11.32 -20.20
CA SER A 52 29.42 10.66 -20.40
C SER A 52 29.81 10.50 -21.89
N THR A 53 28.84 10.55 -22.81
CA THR A 53 29.08 10.35 -24.25
C THR A 53 29.44 11.63 -24.99
N GLU A 54 28.96 12.78 -24.51
CA GLU A 54 29.15 14.09 -25.17
C GLU A 54 30.52 14.73 -24.84
N ASP A 55 31.05 14.49 -23.63
CA ASP A 55 32.33 15.05 -23.13
C ASP A 55 33.59 14.48 -23.81
N SER A 56 33.47 13.49 -24.68
CA SER A 56 34.61 12.92 -25.41
C SER A 56 35.02 13.71 -26.66
N SER A 57 34.31 14.80 -27.00
CA SER A 57 34.47 15.50 -28.30
C SER A 57 34.84 16.98 -28.25
N ALA A 58 34.94 17.63 -27.08
CA ALA A 58 35.29 19.04 -26.98
C ALA A 58 36.30 19.32 -25.85
N GLY A 59 37.52 19.75 -26.21
CA GLY A 59 38.52 20.18 -25.25
C GLY A 59 38.09 21.44 -24.49
N GLY A 60 38.03 21.35 -23.17
CA GLY A 60 37.70 22.48 -22.30
C GLY A 60 37.73 22.11 -20.82
N SER A 61 38.71 22.66 -20.12
CA SER A 61 38.97 22.48 -18.69
C SER A 61 37.76 22.76 -17.79
N GLY A 62 37.51 21.85 -16.83
CA GLY A 62 36.93 22.18 -15.54
C GLY A 62 35.51 21.69 -15.29
N LYS A 63 35.42 20.67 -14.40
CA LYS A 63 34.34 20.44 -13.43
C LYS A 63 33.24 19.44 -13.81
N GLN A 64 33.54 18.15 -13.63
CA GLN A 64 33.15 17.39 -12.43
C GLN A 64 33.67 15.95 -12.52
N CYS A 65 34.38 15.52 -11.49
CA CYS A 65 34.74 14.12 -11.29
C CYS A 65 33.48 13.30 -10.94
N SER A 66 32.52 13.18 -11.86
CA SER A 66 31.53 12.11 -11.78
C SER A 66 32.18 10.89 -12.44
N GLY A 67 32.81 10.03 -11.63
CA GLY A 67 33.37 8.78 -12.16
C GLY A 67 32.29 8.05 -12.96
N GLY A 68 32.52 7.89 -14.27
CA GLY A 68 31.51 7.45 -15.23
C GLY A 68 30.73 6.21 -14.79
N LEU A 69 29.52 6.06 -15.33
CA LEU A 69 28.68 4.89 -15.09
C LEU A 69 29.35 3.64 -15.64
N THR A 70 29.92 2.83 -14.76
CA THR A 70 30.36 1.47 -15.09
C THR A 70 29.22 0.48 -14.83
N LEU A 71 29.23 -0.67 -15.52
CA LEU A 71 28.29 -1.76 -15.26
C LEU A 71 28.29 -2.17 -13.78
N ARG A 72 29.45 -2.15 -13.11
CA ARG A 72 29.57 -2.44 -11.67
C ARG A 72 28.83 -1.41 -10.81
N ARG A 73 28.92 -0.12 -11.15
CA ARG A 73 28.22 0.96 -10.43
C ARG A 73 26.71 0.88 -10.64
N LEU A 74 26.27 0.62 -11.88
CA LEU A 74 24.86 0.40 -12.20
C LEU A 74 24.27 -0.79 -11.42
N LEU A 75 25.02 -1.89 -11.32
CA LEU A 75 24.60 -3.06 -10.53
C LEU A 75 24.40 -2.69 -9.05
N LEU A 76 25.35 -1.96 -8.45
CA LEU A 76 25.25 -1.52 -7.06
C LEU A 76 24.06 -0.58 -6.83
N TRP A 77 23.80 0.34 -7.76
CA TRP A 77 22.73 1.33 -7.63
C TRP A 77 21.33 0.73 -7.85
N THR A 78 21.23 -0.36 -8.62
CA THR A 78 19.96 -1.04 -8.90
C THR A 78 19.63 -2.18 -7.94
N LEU A 79 20.58 -2.62 -7.12
CA LEU A 79 20.41 -3.75 -6.20
C LEU A 79 19.28 -3.48 -5.18
N GLU A 80 19.41 -2.39 -4.42
CA GLU A 80 18.46 -2.03 -3.37
C GLU A 80 17.06 -1.70 -3.93
N PRO A 81 16.91 -0.86 -4.99
CA PRO A 81 15.61 -0.63 -5.63
C PRO A 81 14.93 -1.92 -6.14
N ARG A 82 15.70 -2.88 -6.67
CA ARG A 82 15.13 -4.17 -7.12
C ARG A 82 14.56 -4.98 -5.97
N LEU A 83 15.21 -4.99 -4.81
CA LEU A 83 14.69 -5.68 -3.62
C LEU A 83 13.38 -5.04 -3.15
N ARG A 84 13.30 -3.71 -3.14
CA ARG A 84 12.06 -2.98 -2.82
C ARG A 84 10.94 -3.24 -3.82
N LEU A 85 11.23 -3.34 -5.11
CA LEU A 85 10.22 -3.68 -6.11
C LEU A 85 9.68 -5.12 -5.92
N ARG A 86 10.54 -6.06 -5.51
CA ARG A 86 10.10 -7.43 -5.19
C ARG A 86 9.17 -7.46 -3.97
N THR A 87 9.45 -6.67 -2.94
CA THR A 87 8.55 -6.60 -1.78
C THR A 87 7.21 -5.99 -2.16
N LEU A 88 7.20 -4.94 -2.97
CA LEU A 88 5.97 -4.32 -3.49
C LEU A 88 5.13 -5.31 -4.31
N LEU A 89 5.77 -6.16 -5.11
CA LEU A 89 5.08 -7.23 -5.85
C LEU A 89 4.39 -8.20 -4.89
N HIS A 90 5.10 -8.68 -3.86
CA HIS A 90 4.52 -9.58 -2.86
C HIS A 90 3.34 -8.94 -2.11
N LEU A 91 3.42 -7.64 -1.80
CA LEU A 91 2.31 -6.91 -1.17
C LEU A 91 1.10 -6.76 -2.11
N ALA A 92 1.36 -6.51 -3.39
CA ALA A 92 0.30 -6.42 -4.39
C ALA A 92 -0.38 -7.79 -4.64
N ASP A 93 0.40 -8.87 -4.61
CA ASP A 93 -0.11 -10.23 -4.74
C ASP A 93 -0.96 -10.62 -3.53
N SER A 94 -0.56 -10.28 -2.30
CA SER A 94 -1.32 -10.58 -1.09
C SER A 94 -2.57 -9.71 -0.93
N ALA A 95 -2.59 -8.50 -1.50
CA ALA A 95 -3.75 -7.62 -1.48
C ALA A 95 -4.87 -8.04 -2.45
N ARG A 96 -4.63 -8.99 -3.36
CA ARG A 96 -5.63 -9.41 -4.36
C ARG A 96 -6.86 -10.01 -3.68
N GLY A 97 -8.03 -9.45 -4.00
CA GLY A 97 -9.32 -9.95 -3.49
C GLY A 97 -9.62 -9.57 -2.05
N LEU A 98 -8.72 -8.85 -1.35
CA LEU A 98 -8.94 -8.37 0.01
C LEU A 98 -9.54 -6.95 0.00
N ARG A 99 -10.33 -6.64 1.04
CA ARG A 99 -11.02 -5.35 1.19
C ARG A 99 -10.91 -4.84 2.62
N GLY A 100 -10.93 -3.52 2.79
CA GLY A 100 -10.98 -2.85 4.08
C GLY A 100 -9.92 -3.36 5.07
N GLY A 101 -10.36 -3.71 6.28
CA GLY A 101 -9.49 -4.22 7.33
C GLY A 101 -8.74 -5.52 6.98
N ALA A 102 -9.32 -6.42 6.19
CA ALA A 102 -8.67 -7.69 5.83
C ALA A 102 -7.38 -7.46 5.01
N LEU A 103 -7.37 -6.44 4.15
CA LEU A 103 -6.19 -6.02 3.41
C LEU A 103 -5.12 -5.49 4.36
N LEU A 104 -5.48 -4.64 5.32
CA LEU A 104 -4.52 -4.14 6.31
C LEU A 104 -3.92 -5.26 7.15
N SER A 105 -4.73 -6.24 7.55
CA SER A 105 -4.25 -7.41 8.29
C SER A 105 -3.24 -8.21 7.49
N ALA A 106 -3.48 -8.43 6.18
CA ALA A 106 -2.51 -9.10 5.31
C ALA A 106 -1.21 -8.29 5.17
N LEU A 107 -1.29 -6.98 4.98
CA LEU A 107 -0.10 -6.10 4.95
C LEU A 107 0.66 -6.14 6.29
N TYR A 108 -0.06 -6.18 7.41
CA TYR A 108 0.54 -6.27 8.74
C TYR A 108 1.27 -7.59 9.00
N GLN A 109 0.80 -8.71 8.44
CA GLN A 109 1.51 -9.99 8.51
C GLN A 109 2.89 -9.93 7.85
N HIS A 110 3.05 -9.12 6.79
CA HIS A 110 4.35 -8.93 6.13
C HIS A 110 5.34 -8.09 6.96
N LEU A 111 4.86 -7.28 7.89
CA LEU A 111 5.72 -6.55 8.85
C LEU A 111 6.38 -7.48 9.87
N GLN A 112 5.69 -8.55 10.28
CA GLN A 112 6.19 -9.48 11.30
C GLN A 112 7.32 -10.39 10.81
N HIS A 113 7.44 -10.60 9.50
CA HIS A 113 8.34 -11.59 8.91
C HIS A 113 9.44 -10.97 8.00
N GLY A 114 9.60 -9.64 8.00
CA GLY A 114 10.45 -8.91 7.04
C GLY A 114 11.85 -8.55 7.55
N SER A 115 12.83 -8.45 6.63
CA SER A 115 14.13 -7.82 6.88
C SER A 115 13.99 -6.29 7.06
N PRO A 116 14.89 -5.59 7.77
CA PRO A 116 14.70 -4.18 8.15
C PRO A 116 14.60 -3.19 6.98
N SER A 117 15.17 -3.50 5.81
CA SER A 117 14.94 -2.67 4.60
C SER A 117 13.53 -2.87 4.05
N ASN A 118 13.06 -4.12 4.03
CA ASN A 118 11.74 -4.48 3.52
C ASN A 118 10.62 -3.93 4.42
N THR A 119 10.82 -3.91 5.74
CA THR A 119 9.83 -3.41 6.70
C THR A 119 9.50 -1.93 6.48
N SER A 120 10.48 -1.11 6.08
CA SER A 120 10.24 0.31 5.81
C SER A 120 9.24 0.56 4.68
N VAL A 121 9.33 -0.21 3.60
CA VAL A 121 8.41 -0.15 2.44
C VAL A 121 7.02 -0.63 2.84
N VAL A 122 6.94 -1.74 3.58
CA VAL A 122 5.67 -2.29 4.08
C VAL A 122 5.00 -1.30 5.03
N GLN A 123 5.75 -0.69 5.94
CA GLN A 123 5.24 0.30 6.90
C GLN A 123 4.73 1.57 6.19
N HIS A 124 5.43 2.04 5.15
CA HIS A 124 4.96 3.16 4.34
C HIS A 124 3.63 2.84 3.65
N CYS A 125 3.55 1.68 2.99
CA CYS A 125 2.32 1.23 2.33
C CYS A 125 1.17 1.04 3.33
N LEU A 126 1.43 0.40 4.48
CA LEU A 126 0.43 0.16 5.52
C LEU A 126 -0.09 1.47 6.11
N SER A 127 0.78 2.43 6.42
CA SER A 127 0.36 3.71 7.00
C SER A 127 -0.52 4.51 6.04
N ARG A 128 -0.18 4.51 4.74
CA ARG A 128 -1.01 5.13 3.69
C ARG A 128 -2.35 4.41 3.50
N ALA A 129 -2.35 3.08 3.47
CA ALA A 129 -3.57 2.29 3.32
C ALA A 129 -4.49 2.39 4.55
N ALA A 130 -3.93 2.57 5.75
CA ALA A 130 -4.68 2.70 6.99
C ALA A 130 -5.25 4.10 7.23
N ALA A 131 -4.74 5.13 6.55
CA ALA A 131 -5.20 6.50 6.67
C ALA A 131 -6.73 6.69 6.52
N PRO A 132 -7.41 6.14 5.49
CA PRO A 132 -8.87 6.27 5.36
C PRO A 132 -9.62 5.62 6.54
N LEU A 133 -9.21 4.44 6.98
CA LEU A 133 -9.84 3.76 8.12
C LEU A 133 -9.61 4.51 9.43
N HIS A 134 -8.41 5.04 9.64
CA HIS A 134 -8.12 5.87 10.81
C HIS A 134 -8.99 7.14 10.81
N ALA A 135 -9.18 7.79 9.66
CA ALA A 135 -10.04 8.95 9.54
C ALA A 135 -11.51 8.62 9.87
N MET A 136 -12.04 7.51 9.34
CA MET A 136 -13.40 7.04 9.65
C MET A 136 -13.58 6.75 11.13
N LEU A 137 -12.63 6.04 11.76
CA LEU A 137 -12.68 5.72 13.19
C LEU A 137 -12.57 6.97 14.07
N THR A 138 -11.72 7.93 13.68
CA THR A 138 -11.59 9.21 14.41
C THR A 138 -12.90 10.00 14.34
N GLN A 139 -13.54 10.05 13.17
CA GLN A 139 -14.83 10.73 13.02
C GLN A 139 -15.91 10.03 13.87
N TRP A 140 -15.96 8.70 13.85
CA TRP A 140 -16.90 7.93 14.65
C TRP A 140 -16.70 8.12 16.15
N LEU A 141 -15.45 8.06 16.63
CA LEU A 141 -15.14 8.18 18.06
C LEU A 141 -15.40 9.59 18.60
N VAL A 142 -15.16 10.62 17.80
CA VAL A 142 -15.32 12.03 18.24
C VAL A 142 -16.75 12.54 18.03
N HIS A 143 -17.40 12.18 16.92
CA HIS A 143 -18.68 12.76 16.51
C HIS A 143 -19.85 11.77 16.54
N GLY A 144 -19.59 10.48 16.80
CA GLY A 144 -20.60 9.42 16.74
C GLY A 144 -21.12 9.12 15.34
N THR A 145 -20.52 9.71 14.29
CA THR A 145 -20.97 9.52 12.89
C THR A 145 -19.99 8.62 12.14
N LEU A 146 -20.51 7.56 11.52
CA LEU A 146 -19.72 6.65 10.68
C LEU A 146 -20.09 6.88 9.21
N THR A 147 -19.13 7.39 8.44
CA THR A 147 -19.29 7.58 6.99
C THR A 147 -18.47 6.52 6.26
N ASP A 148 -19.08 5.36 6.03
CA ASP A 148 -18.43 4.23 5.36
C ASP A 148 -19.19 3.81 4.09
N PRO A 149 -18.96 4.49 2.95
CA PRO A 149 -19.69 4.22 1.70
C PRO A 149 -19.36 2.86 1.07
N HIS A 150 -18.25 2.23 1.49
CA HIS A 150 -17.75 0.98 0.90
C HIS A 150 -17.75 -0.19 1.88
N LEU A 151 -18.30 -0.02 3.09
CA LEU A 151 -18.38 -1.04 4.14
C LEU A 151 -17.01 -1.67 4.45
N GLU A 152 -15.98 -0.83 4.59
CA GLU A 152 -14.61 -1.22 4.84
C GLU A 152 -14.26 -1.37 6.33
N VAL A 153 -15.03 -0.70 7.19
CA VAL A 153 -14.87 -0.74 8.65
C VAL A 153 -15.62 -1.95 9.21
N PHE A 154 -15.09 -2.55 10.27
CA PHE A 154 -15.74 -3.66 10.98
C PHE A 154 -16.99 -3.25 11.78
N ILE A 155 -17.30 -1.96 11.82
CA ILE A 155 -18.44 -1.39 12.54
C ILE A 155 -19.53 -1.14 11.52
N ALA A 156 -20.71 -1.72 11.74
CA ALA A 156 -21.90 -1.48 10.92
C ALA A 156 -23.00 -0.91 11.81
N ALA A 157 -23.69 0.13 11.33
CA ALA A 157 -24.93 0.59 11.95
C ALA A 157 -26.06 -0.32 11.50
N ASP A 158 -26.80 -0.90 12.44
CA ASP A 158 -28.01 -1.65 12.13
C ASP A 158 -29.24 -0.74 12.37
N PRO A 159 -29.84 -0.15 11.32
CA PRO A 159 -31.01 0.71 11.46
C PRO A 159 -32.30 -0.08 11.76
N THR A 160 -32.27 -1.41 11.72
CA THR A 160 -33.45 -2.25 11.99
C THR A 160 -33.66 -2.47 13.49
N VAL A 161 -32.64 -2.20 14.31
CA VAL A 161 -32.73 -2.29 15.76
C VAL A 161 -33.33 -1.00 16.31
N SER A 162 -34.54 -1.12 16.84
CA SER A 162 -35.21 -0.08 17.59
C SER A 162 -34.48 0.28 18.89
N ASP A 163 -34.48 1.55 19.29
CA ASP A 163 -33.79 2.07 20.49
C ASP A 163 -34.00 1.27 21.78
N HIS A 164 -35.17 0.66 21.95
CA HIS A 164 -35.50 -0.15 23.13
C HIS A 164 -34.73 -1.48 23.21
N ASN A 165 -34.04 -1.90 22.15
CA ASN A 165 -33.27 -3.15 22.07
C ASN A 165 -31.75 -2.93 22.00
N LEU A 166 -31.27 -1.68 22.13
CA LEU A 166 -29.83 -1.36 22.04
C LEU A 166 -28.95 -2.02 23.14
N TRP A 167 -29.55 -2.44 24.26
CA TRP A 167 -28.83 -2.90 25.46
C TRP A 167 -29.25 -4.30 25.93
N ARG A 168 -29.85 -5.12 25.05
CA ARG A 168 -30.23 -6.50 25.38
C ARG A 168 -29.09 -7.49 25.17
#